data_AF-A0A962FIE2-F1
#
_entry.id   AF-A0A962FIE2-F1
#
_cell.length_a   1.000
_cell.length_b   1.000
_cell.length_c   1.000
_cell.angle_alpha   90.00
_cell.angle_beta   90.00
_cell.angle_gamma   90.00
#
_symmetry.space_group_name_H-M   'P 1'
#
loop_
_entity.id
_entity.type
_entity.pdbx_description
1 polymer ?
#
loop_
_entity_poly.entity_id
_entity_poly.type
_entity_poly.pdbx_seq_one_letter_code
_entity_poly.pdbx_strand_id
1 'polypeptide(L)'
;MLKGLLVSHKGSHCGVYQFGRGLFETVSKGGGLDWSYAECGSLEEAKQAVAQHRPDAILFNHHPMTMPWATHAPLKDLGARIFGLLHQVDQKGADSVETDPFEYLICLDPTLIPRNPRILRAPRFVSEPAP
;
A
#
# COMPACT_ATOMS: atom_id res chain seq x y z
N MET A 1 -13.25 -7.99 13.76
CA MET A 1 -12.43 -8.19 12.56
C MET A 1 -11.57 -6.95 12.40
N LEU A 2 -10.29 -7.12 12.07
CA LEU A 2 -9.40 -5.97 11.82
C LEU A 2 -9.83 -5.26 10.53
N LYS A 3 -9.67 -3.94 10.49
CA LYS A 3 -10.03 -3.09 9.34
C LYS A 3 -8.79 -2.64 8.60
N GLY A 4 -8.79 -2.86 7.29
CA GLY A 4 -7.75 -2.38 6.38
C GLY A 4 -8.25 -1.20 5.57
N LEU A 5 -7.40 -0.21 5.32
CA LEU A 5 -7.63 0.83 4.32
C LEU A 5 -6.54 0.77 3.27
N LEU A 6 -6.91 0.56 2.00
CA LEU A 6 -6.00 0.71 0.87
C LEU A 6 -6.13 2.12 0.33
N VAL A 7 -5.03 2.88 0.39
CA VAL A 7 -4.94 4.24 -0.15
C VAL A 7 -4.17 4.22 -1.47
N SER A 8 -4.79 4.73 -2.53
CA SER A 8 -4.17 4.88 -3.84
C SER A 8 -4.22 6.35 -4.30
N HIS A 9 -3.52 6.69 -5.38
CA HIS A 9 -3.58 8.03 -5.94
C HIS A 9 -4.90 8.31 -6.65
N LYS A 10 -5.25 9.60 -6.77
CA LYS A 10 -6.31 10.09 -7.65
C LYS A 10 -5.81 10.14 -9.10
N GLY A 11 -6.52 9.48 -10.01
CA GLY A 11 -6.23 9.54 -11.45
C GLY A 11 -6.62 8.25 -12.15
N SER A 12 -7.46 8.34 -13.17
CA SER A 12 -7.85 7.19 -13.98
C SER A 12 -6.85 6.94 -15.11
N HIS A 13 -6.74 5.68 -15.55
CA HIS A 13 -5.97 5.24 -16.74
C HIS A 13 -4.42 5.22 -16.63
N CYS A 14 -3.85 4.90 -15.48
CA CYS A 14 -2.43 4.53 -15.39
C CYS A 14 -2.22 3.15 -14.75
N GLY A 15 -1.05 2.54 -14.98
CA GLY A 15 -0.73 1.21 -14.45
C GLY A 15 -0.77 1.13 -12.92
N VAL A 16 -0.33 2.18 -12.22
CA VAL A 16 -0.41 2.25 -10.75
C VAL A 16 -1.86 2.24 -10.25
N TYR A 17 -2.76 2.91 -10.98
CA TYR A 17 -4.18 2.98 -10.64
C TYR A 17 -4.85 1.62 -10.80
N GLN A 18 -4.68 1.03 -11.98
CA GLN A 18 -5.22 -0.30 -12.30
C GLN A 18 -4.68 -1.36 -11.35
N PHE A 19 -3.39 -1.29 -11.02
CA PHE A 19 -2.78 -2.16 -10.03
C PHE A 19 -3.41 -1.98 -8.64
N GLY A 20 -3.60 -0.74 -8.17
CA GLY A 20 -4.23 -0.47 -6.88
C GLY A 20 -5.66 -0.99 -6.78
N ARG A 21 -6.45 -0.84 -7.85
CA ARG A 21 -7.81 -1.40 -7.96
C ARG A 21 -7.81 -2.93 -7.94
N GLY A 22 -6.97 -3.57 -8.77
CA GLY A 22 -6.87 -5.03 -8.81
C GLY A 22 -6.35 -5.62 -7.50
N LEU A 23 -5.42 -4.93 -6.84
CA LEU A 23 -4.94 -5.31 -5.51
C LEU A 23 -6.07 -5.25 -4.49
N PHE A 24 -6.84 -4.16 -4.45
CA PHE A 24 -8.00 -4.03 -3.54
C PHE A 24 -9.00 -5.18 -3.74
N GLU A 25 -9.36 -5.48 -4.99
CA GLU A 25 -10.27 -6.57 -5.31
C GLU A 25 -9.72 -7.93 -4.86
N THR A 26 -8.42 -8.15 -5.03
CA THR A 26 -7.75 -9.40 -4.63
C THR A 26 -7.72 -9.55 -3.11
N VAL A 27 -7.27 -8.53 -2.37
CA VAL A 27 -7.15 -8.62 -0.90
C VAL A 27 -8.50 -8.66 -0.19
N SER A 28 -9.53 -8.04 -0.77
CA SER A 28 -10.89 -8.07 -0.22
C SER A 28 -11.51 -9.47 -0.28
N LYS A 29 -11.04 -10.35 -1.18
CA LYS A 29 -11.45 -11.76 -1.27
C LYS A 29 -10.65 -12.69 -0.34
N GLY A 30 -9.44 -12.30 0.06
CA GLY A 30 -8.49 -13.17 0.77
C GLY A 30 -8.83 -13.51 2.23
N GLY A 31 -9.81 -12.81 2.83
CA GLY A 31 -10.15 -12.96 4.25
C GLY A 31 -9.09 -12.37 5.19
N GLY A 32 -9.46 -12.14 6.46
CA GLY A 32 -8.54 -11.66 7.51
C GLY A 32 -8.73 -10.19 7.92
N LEU A 33 -8.83 -9.27 6.95
CA LEU A 33 -9.19 -7.88 7.18
C LEU A 33 -10.43 -7.50 6.39
N ASP A 34 -11.25 -6.61 6.98
CA ASP A 34 -12.33 -5.91 6.30
C ASP A 34 -11.75 -4.67 5.60
N TRP A 35 -11.64 -4.72 4.27
CA TRP A 35 -10.93 -3.72 3.47
C TRP A 35 -11.85 -2.63 2.95
N SER A 36 -11.43 -1.38 3.14
CA SER A 36 -11.95 -0.19 2.45
C SER A 36 -10.92 0.34 1.45
N TYR A 37 -11.37 1.12 0.48
CA TYR A 37 -10.52 1.71 -0.56
C TYR A 37 -10.75 3.22 -0.64
N ALA A 38 -9.67 4.00 -0.71
CA ALA A 38 -9.72 5.44 -0.88
C ALA A 38 -8.70 5.92 -1.91
N GLU A 39 -9.10 6.88 -2.73
CA GLU A 39 -8.23 7.60 -3.66
C GLU A 39 -7.92 8.97 -3.08
N CYS A 40 -6.65 9.21 -2.77
CA CYS A 40 -6.20 10.43 -2.10
C CYS A 40 -5.18 11.17 -2.99
N GLY A 41 -5.42 12.46 -3.19
CA GLY A 41 -4.49 13.41 -3.81
C GLY A 41 -3.67 14.20 -2.81
N SER A 42 -3.91 14.03 -1.50
CA SER A 42 -3.20 14.75 -0.43
C SER A 42 -3.25 14.03 0.91
N LEU A 43 -2.43 14.47 1.86
CA LEU A 43 -2.44 13.99 3.24
C LEU A 43 -3.78 14.29 3.95
N GLU A 44 -4.40 15.44 3.69
CA GLU A 44 -5.68 15.79 4.32
C GLU A 44 -6.82 14.88 3.86
N GLU A 45 -6.84 14.50 2.58
CA GLU A 45 -7.79 13.51 2.08
C GLU A 45 -7.53 12.13 2.70
N ALA A 46 -6.26 11.75 2.90
CA ALA A 46 -5.94 10.51 3.61
C ALA A 46 -6.44 10.55 5.07
N LYS A 47 -6.27 11.67 5.79
CA LYS A 47 -6.82 11.86 7.15
C LYS A 47 -8.34 11.74 7.17
N GLN A 48 -9.04 12.31 6.18
CA GLN A 48 -10.50 12.19 6.07
C GLN A 48 -10.92 10.73 5.86
N ALA A 49 -10.23 9.99 4.98
CA ALA A 49 -10.50 8.57 4.78
C ALA A 49 -10.24 7.75 6.06
N VAL A 50 -9.17 8.04 6.80
CA VAL A 50 -8.90 7.39 8.10
C VAL A 50 -9.99 7.69 9.11
N ALA A 51 -10.45 8.94 9.23
CA ALA A 51 -11.53 9.30 10.13
C ALA A 51 -12.85 8.60 9.78
N GLN A 52 -13.14 8.45 8.48
CA GLN A 52 -14.34 7.76 7.98
C GLN A 52 -14.30 6.25 8.26
N HIS A 53 -13.20 5.59 7.90
CA HIS A 53 -13.12 4.13 7.91
C HIS A 53 -12.62 3.56 9.24
N ARG A 54 -11.89 4.37 10.04
CA ARG A 54 -11.23 3.97 11.29
C ARG A 54 -10.44 2.66 11.14
N PRO A 55 -9.47 2.59 10.21
CA PRO A 55 -8.71 1.38 9.96
C PRO A 55 -7.72 1.06 11.09
N ASP A 56 -7.43 -0.22 11.28
CA ASP A 56 -6.34 -0.69 12.15
C ASP A 56 -4.98 -0.69 11.41
N ALA A 57 -5.03 -0.87 10.08
CA ALA A 57 -3.88 -0.85 9.19
C ALA A 57 -4.18 -0.11 7.89
N ILE A 58 -3.19 0.62 7.37
CA ILE A 58 -3.28 1.35 6.11
C ILE A 58 -2.20 0.82 5.16
N LEU A 59 -2.61 0.43 3.96
CA LEU A 59 -1.74 0.04 2.88
C LEU A 59 -1.75 1.11 1.79
N PHE A 60 -0.62 1.78 1.60
CA PHE A 60 -0.44 2.73 0.52
C PHE A 60 0.08 2.02 -0.73
N ASN A 61 -0.69 2.10 -1.82
CA ASN A 61 -0.21 1.84 -3.18
C ASN A 61 0.67 3.00 -3.65
N HIS A 62 1.75 3.26 -2.90
CA HIS A 62 2.60 4.42 -3.05
C HIS A 62 3.50 4.30 -4.27
N HIS A 63 3.44 5.30 -5.13
CA HIS A 63 4.47 5.53 -6.12
C HIS A 63 4.89 7.02 -6.06
N PRO A 64 6.19 7.36 -5.95
CA PRO A 64 6.63 8.73 -5.76
C PRO A 64 6.12 9.71 -6.82
N MET A 65 5.93 9.26 -8.07
CA MET A 65 5.43 10.11 -9.16
C MET A 65 3.93 10.41 -9.10
N THR A 66 3.12 9.54 -8.48
CA THR A 66 1.65 9.70 -8.43
C THR A 66 1.16 10.13 -7.05
N MET A 67 1.95 9.88 -6.01
CA MET A 67 1.67 10.28 -4.63
C MET A 67 2.87 11.00 -4.00
N PRO A 68 3.40 12.08 -4.62
CA PRO A 68 4.54 12.81 -4.07
C PRO A 68 4.26 13.38 -2.68
N TRP A 69 2.99 13.68 -2.39
CA TRP A 69 2.52 14.13 -1.09
C TRP A 69 2.75 13.12 0.03
N ALA A 70 2.86 11.83 -0.27
CA ALA A 70 3.03 10.77 0.73
C ALA A 70 4.51 10.46 1.03
N THR A 71 5.45 10.85 0.17
CA THR A 71 6.86 10.46 0.26
C THR A 71 7.58 10.99 1.51
N HIS A 72 7.14 12.13 2.04
CA HIS A 72 7.72 12.73 3.26
C HIS A 72 6.64 13.20 4.24
N ALA A 73 5.41 12.71 4.07
CA ALA A 73 4.32 13.05 4.98
C ALA A 73 4.50 12.34 6.33
N PRO A 74 4.03 12.95 7.44
CA PRO A 74 4.01 12.30 8.74
C PRO A 74 2.89 11.24 8.82
N LEU A 75 2.97 10.18 8.01
CA LEU A 75 1.91 9.17 7.88
C LEU A 75 1.65 8.41 9.19
N LYS A 76 2.65 8.34 10.09
CA LYS A 76 2.52 7.71 11.41
C LYS A 76 1.51 8.44 12.30
N ASP A 77 1.25 9.72 12.05
CA ASP A 77 0.26 10.51 12.79
C ASP A 77 -1.19 10.11 12.45
N LEU A 78 -1.40 9.26 11.43
CA LEU A 78 -2.72 8.72 11.09
C LEU A 78 -3.25 7.71 12.12
N GLY A 79 -2.43 7.27 13.08
CA GLY A 79 -2.90 6.46 14.22
C GLY A 79 -3.25 5.00 13.89
N ALA A 80 -2.81 4.50 12.73
CA ALA A 80 -2.95 3.12 12.29
C ALA A 80 -1.60 2.55 11.87
N ARG A 81 -1.47 1.23 11.75
CA ARG A 81 -0.21 0.62 11.27
C ARG A 81 0.01 0.97 9.79
N ILE A 82 1.16 1.56 9.46
CA ILE A 82 1.39 2.11 8.11
C ILE A 82 2.28 1.18 7.26
N PHE A 83 1.74 0.73 6.13
CA PHE A 83 2.44 -0.06 5.12
C PHE A 83 2.51 0.69 3.79
N GLY A 84 3.64 0.57 3.09
CA GLY A 84 3.79 1.05 1.71
C GLY A 84 4.09 -0.10 0.75
N LEU A 85 3.63 -0.01 -0.50
CA LEU A 85 4.10 -0.91 -1.55
C LEU A 85 5.46 -0.47 -2.07
N LEU A 86 6.38 -1.42 -2.18
CA LEU A 86 7.68 -1.22 -2.80
C LEU A 86 7.63 -1.73 -4.24
N HIS A 87 7.44 -0.79 -5.17
CA HIS A 87 7.38 -1.08 -6.59
C HIS A 87 8.79 -1.20 -7.20
N GLN A 88 8.99 -2.22 -8.05
CA GLN A 88 10.12 -2.35 -8.97
C GLN A 88 11.51 -2.15 -8.33
N VAL A 89 11.80 -2.93 -7.30
CA VAL A 89 13.11 -2.93 -6.63
C VAL A 89 13.84 -4.24 -6.92
N ASP A 90 15.17 -4.19 -7.00
CA ASP A 90 16.01 -5.40 -6.95
C ASP A 90 16.35 -5.79 -5.50
N GLN A 91 17.04 -6.92 -5.31
CA GLN A 91 17.42 -7.38 -3.98
C GLN A 91 18.26 -6.35 -3.23
N LYS A 92 19.20 -5.69 -3.91
CA LYS A 92 20.10 -4.72 -3.29
C LYS A 92 19.32 -3.51 -2.78
N GLY A 93 18.40 -2.99 -3.59
CA GLY A 93 17.52 -1.90 -3.21
C GLY A 93 16.61 -2.28 -2.04
N ALA A 94 16.02 -3.48 -2.06
CA ALA A 94 15.20 -3.96 -0.94
C ALA A 94 16.02 -4.10 0.36
N ASP A 95 17.27 -4.55 0.27
CA ASP A 95 18.15 -4.68 1.44
C ASP A 95 18.48 -3.32 2.07
N SER A 96 18.60 -2.25 1.27
CA SER A 96 19.07 -0.93 1.72
C SER A 96 17.99 0.16 1.86
N VAL A 97 16.77 -0.07 1.37
CA VAL A 97 15.73 0.97 1.33
C VAL A 97 15.30 1.39 2.73
N GLU A 98 15.20 2.70 2.94
CA GLU A 98 14.56 3.25 4.14
C GLU A 98 13.05 3.12 4.03
N THR A 99 12.40 2.73 5.12
CA THR A 99 10.94 2.55 5.09
C THR A 99 10.17 3.83 5.35
N ASP A 100 10.81 4.85 5.93
CA ASP A 100 10.14 6.11 6.27
C ASP A 100 9.51 6.76 5.02
N PRO A 101 8.25 7.25 5.08
CA PRO A 101 7.40 7.42 6.26
C PRO A 101 6.59 6.19 6.67
N PHE A 102 6.71 5.08 5.96
CA PHE A 102 6.06 3.82 6.27
C PHE A 102 6.80 3.06 7.38
N GLU A 103 6.06 2.26 8.15
CA GLU A 103 6.66 1.40 9.18
C GLU A 103 7.22 0.12 8.57
N TYR A 104 6.52 -0.38 7.55
CA TYR A 104 6.89 -1.56 6.78
C TYR A 104 6.64 -1.29 5.30
N LEU A 105 7.48 -1.90 4.45
CA LEU A 105 7.23 -1.95 3.01
C LEU A 105 6.89 -3.38 2.59
N ILE A 106 5.97 -3.53 1.64
CA ILE A 106 5.63 -4.80 1.03
C ILE A 106 6.28 -4.85 -0.36
N CYS A 107 7.24 -5.75 -0.52
CA CYS A 107 7.89 -5.99 -1.80
C CYS A 107 7.07 -6.96 -2.63
N LEU A 108 6.78 -6.55 -3.87
CA LEU A 108 5.98 -7.31 -4.82
C LEU A 108 6.79 -8.34 -5.61
N ASP A 109 8.12 -8.34 -5.49
CA ASP A 109 8.96 -9.37 -6.09
C ASP A 109 8.90 -10.65 -5.24
N PRO A 110 8.28 -11.73 -5.76
CA PRO A 110 8.15 -12.98 -5.01
C PRO A 110 9.50 -13.70 -4.85
N THR A 111 10.56 -13.27 -5.54
CA THR A 111 11.91 -13.83 -5.41
C THR A 111 12.74 -13.16 -4.31
N LEU A 112 12.20 -12.11 -3.66
CA LEU A 112 12.87 -11.43 -2.56
C LEU A 112 13.35 -12.41 -1.48
N ILE A 113 14.63 -12.31 -1.15
CA ILE A 113 15.22 -12.95 0.03
C ILE A 113 15.07 -11.98 1.21
N PRO A 114 14.34 -12.34 2.27
CA PRO A 114 14.08 -11.42 3.38
C PRO A 114 15.33 -11.22 4.23
N ARG A 115 16.07 -10.13 3.97
CA ARG A 115 17.26 -9.72 4.74
C ARG A 115 17.03 -8.46 5.57
N ASN A 116 16.05 -7.65 5.17
CA ASN A 116 15.60 -6.48 5.92
C ASN A 116 14.24 -6.81 6.57
N PRO A 117 14.15 -6.86 7.92
CA PRO A 117 12.92 -7.26 8.62
C PRO A 117 11.76 -6.27 8.47
N ARG A 118 12.02 -5.05 7.95
CA ARG A 118 10.97 -4.07 7.65
C ARG A 118 10.42 -4.20 6.23
N ILE A 119 11.00 -5.08 5.42
CA ILE A 119 10.56 -5.37 4.05
C ILE A 119 9.89 -6.74 4.04
N LEU A 120 8.57 -6.72 3.92
CA LEU A 120 7.74 -7.91 3.90
C LEU A 120 7.61 -8.43 2.47
N ARG A 121 7.75 -9.74 2.29
CA ARG A 121 7.55 -10.39 0.99
C ARG A 121 6.05 -10.62 0.77
N ALA A 122 5.55 -10.20 -0.40
CA ALA A 122 4.23 -10.60 -0.87
C ALA A 122 4.28 -11.89 -1.71
N PRO A 123 3.22 -12.72 -1.70
CA PRO A 123 3.01 -13.70 -2.76
C PRO A 123 2.70 -12.99 -4.08
N ARG A 124 2.65 -13.75 -5.19
CA ARG A 124 2.12 -13.20 -6.44
C ARG A 124 0.63 -12.95 -6.29
N PHE A 125 0.20 -11.71 -6.50
CA PHE A 125 -1.21 -11.38 -6.63
C PHE A 125 -1.69 -11.83 -8.01
N VAL A 126 -2.64 -12.75 -8.03
CA VAL A 126 -3.26 -13.24 -9.26
C VAL A 126 -4.73 -12.83 -9.19
N SER A 127 -5.14 -11.93 -10.08
CA SER A 127 -6.56 -11.71 -10.32
C SER A 127 -7.09 -12.93 -11.06
N GLU A 128 -8.14 -13.56 -10.56
CA GLU A 128 -8.90 -14.53 -11.35
C GLU A 128 -9.32 -13.86 -12.66
N PRO A 129 -9.20 -14.53 -13.82
CA PRO A 129 -9.72 -13.99 -15.06
C PRO A 129 -11.20 -13.64 -14.88
N ALA A 130 -11.61 -12.49 -15.43
CA ALA A 130 -13.02 -12.15 -15.49
C ALA A 130 -13.78 -13.31 -16.19
N PRO A 131 -14.96 -13.71 -15.68
CA PRO A 131 -15.75 -14.78 -16.27
C PRO A 131 -16.16 -14.48 -17.71
#